data_AF-A0A9E2BK24-F1
#
_entry.id   AF-A0A9E2BK24-F1
#
_cell.length_a   1.000
_cell.length_b   1.000
_cell.length_c   1.000
_cell.angle_alpha   90.00
_cell.angle_beta   90.00
_cell.angle_gamma   90.00
#
_symmetry.space_group_name_H-M   'P 1'
#
loop_
_entity.id
_entity.type
_entity.pdbx_description
1 polymer ?
#
loop_
_entity_poly.entity_id
_entity_poly.type
_entity_poly.pdbx_seq_one_letter_code
_entity_poly.pdbx_strand_id
1 'polypeptide(L)'
;MNLQQLVFWLAILFLAWWVAGAFYNRRRLKELLLAVGRHGTLLGKKMEYRLLGNSAFRVTFHDLRANLAEAQALCLLQPRDFPLAWAWMHLRGHGDQIHLQMTLKDGPKEGAFWEGEGAEKAFSLPGLKLLARQTRPPHFHLILQLRRGPVDPQVEAFFRLAQRVMSQED
;
A
#
# COMPACT_ATOMS: atom_id res chain seq x y z
N MET A 1 35.34 25.20 -14.26
CA MET A 1 34.88 24.52 -13.03
C MET A 1 35.79 23.33 -12.81
N ASN A 2 36.54 23.31 -11.71
CA ASN A 2 37.52 22.25 -11.46
C ASN A 2 36.83 21.01 -10.87
N LEU A 3 37.44 19.82 -11.03
CA LEU A 3 36.87 18.54 -10.56
C LEU A 3 36.40 18.60 -9.10
N GLN A 4 37.15 19.26 -8.22
CA GLN A 4 36.81 19.45 -6.82
C GLN A 4 35.51 20.24 -6.61
N GLN A 5 35.29 21.29 -7.40
CA GLN A 5 34.06 22.08 -7.35
C GLN A 5 32.86 21.24 -7.82
N LEU A 6 33.05 20.42 -8.85
CA LEU A 6 32.00 19.53 -9.36
C LEU A 6 31.61 18.48 -8.31
N VAL A 7 32.59 17.84 -7.66
CA VAL A 7 32.35 16.88 -6.58
C VAL A 7 31.65 17.55 -5.40
N PHE A 8 32.04 18.77 -5.03
CA PHE A 8 31.41 19.53 -3.95
C PHE A 8 29.93 19.84 -4.26
N TRP A 9 29.63 20.36 -5.45
CA TRP A 9 28.25 20.63 -5.86
C TRP A 9 27.41 19.36 -5.95
N LEU A 10 28.00 18.27 -6.43
CA LEU A 10 27.34 16.98 -6.48
C LEU A 10 27.01 16.46 -5.07
N ALA A 11 27.93 16.59 -4.12
CA ALA A 11 27.69 16.23 -2.72
C ALA A 11 26.55 17.05 -2.10
N ILE A 12 26.52 18.37 -2.33
CA ILE A 12 25.43 19.24 -1.88
C ILE A 12 24.10 18.79 -2.48
N LEU A 13 24.07 18.50 -3.78
CA LEU A 13 22.87 18.03 -4.47
C LEU A 13 22.32 16.74 -3.86
N PHE A 14 23.18 15.75 -3.62
CA PHE A 14 22.79 14.49 -2.99
C PHE A 14 22.31 14.70 -1.54
N LEU A 15 22.94 15.58 -0.78
CA LEU A 15 22.52 15.90 0.59
C LEU A 15 21.15 16.59 0.60
N ALA A 16 20.96 17.60 -0.25
CA ALA A 16 19.69 18.31 -0.40
C ALA A 16 18.58 17.35 -0.84
N TRP A 17 18.88 16.45 -1.79
CA TRP A 17 17.95 15.41 -2.21
C TRP A 17 17.57 14.49 -1.05
N TRP A 18 18.55 14.01 -0.30
CA TRP A 18 18.32 13.10 0.82
C TRP A 18 17.39 13.74 1.87
N VAL A 19 17.63 15.00 2.24
CA VAL A 19 16.77 15.74 3.17
C VAL A 19 15.35 15.93 2.60
N ALA A 20 15.24 16.33 1.34
CA ALA A 20 13.94 16.54 0.68
C ALA A 20 13.15 15.22 0.54
N GLY A 21 13.84 14.14 0.16
CA GLY A 21 13.30 12.79 0.04
C GLY A 21 12.77 12.28 1.38
N ALA A 22 13.54 12.43 2.45
CA ALA A 22 13.13 12.04 3.80
C ALA A 22 11.89 12.83 4.27
N PHE A 23 11.85 14.14 4.04
CA PHE A 23 10.70 14.98 4.40
C PHE A 23 9.44 14.59 3.61
N TYR A 24 9.59 14.39 2.31
CA TYR A 24 8.48 13.94 1.46
C TYR A 24 7.98 12.54 1.87
N ASN A 25 8.89 11.61 2.19
CA ASN A 25 8.52 10.26 2.61
C ASN A 25 7.74 10.27 3.93
N ARG A 26 8.16 11.11 4.90
CA ARG A 26 7.43 11.31 6.17
C ARG A 26 6.02 11.88 5.95
N ARG A 27 5.90 12.86 5.05
CA ARG A 27 4.59 13.43 4.68
C ARG A 27 3.68 12.37 4.07
N ARG A 28 4.19 11.61 3.09
CA ARG A 28 3.45 10.53 2.44
C ARG A 28 3.05 9.41 3.39
N LEU A 29 3.95 9.05 4.31
CA LEU A 29 3.68 8.08 5.36
C LEU A 29 2.50 8.53 6.23
N LYS A 30 2.49 9.79 6.66
CA LYS A 30 1.39 10.36 7.45
C LYS A 30 0.08 10.38 6.66
N GLU A 31 0.11 10.83 5.41
CA GLU A 31 -1.08 10.82 4.53
C GLU A 31 -1.66 9.42 4.36
N LEU A 32 -0.79 8.42 4.12
CA LEU A 32 -1.20 7.03 3.94
C LEU A 32 -1.72 6.42 5.25
N LEU A 33 -1.06 6.67 6.37
CA LEU A 33 -1.50 6.19 7.69
C LEU A 33 -2.86 6.78 8.06
N LEU A 34 -3.09 8.07 7.80
CA LEU A 34 -4.39 8.71 8.03
C LEU A 34 -5.48 8.19 7.10
N ALA A 35 -5.17 7.93 5.83
CA ALA A 35 -6.12 7.35 4.89
C ALA A 35 -6.50 5.91 5.29
N VAL A 36 -5.50 5.08 5.61
CA VAL A 36 -5.72 3.71 6.08
C VAL A 36 -6.47 3.72 7.41
N GLY A 37 -6.17 4.63 8.33
CA GLY A 37 -6.87 4.71 9.61
C GLY A 37 -8.32 5.19 9.49
N ARG A 38 -8.65 6.03 8.50
CA ARG A 38 -10.03 6.43 8.25
C ARG A 38 -10.85 5.30 7.63
N HIS A 39 -10.34 4.70 6.57
CA HIS A 39 -11.10 3.73 5.75
C HIS A 39 -10.96 2.29 6.24
N GLY A 40 -9.92 2.00 7.03
CA GLY A 40 -9.69 0.70 7.65
C GLY A 40 -10.77 0.30 8.67
N THR A 41 -11.55 1.27 9.16
CA THR A 41 -12.74 1.03 9.98
C THR A 41 -13.81 0.18 9.27
N LEU A 42 -13.72 0.06 7.93
CA LEU A 42 -14.55 -0.84 7.15
C LEU A 42 -14.25 -2.32 7.42
N LEU A 43 -13.08 -2.67 7.95
CA LEU A 43 -12.68 -4.05 8.27
C LEU A 43 -12.77 -4.37 9.77
N GLY A 44 -12.43 -3.43 10.65
CA GLY A 44 -12.47 -3.61 12.10
C GLY A 44 -12.61 -2.30 12.86
N LYS A 45 -13.12 -2.37 14.10
CA LYS A 45 -13.37 -1.15 14.91
C LYS A 45 -12.09 -0.58 15.53
N LYS A 46 -11.09 -1.42 15.75
CA LYS A 46 -9.80 -1.04 16.34
C LYS A 46 -8.66 -1.34 15.38
N MET A 47 -7.61 -0.53 15.44
CA MET A 47 -6.43 -0.68 14.59
C MET A 47 -5.18 -0.50 15.43
N GLU A 48 -4.22 -1.38 15.22
CA GLU A 48 -2.89 -1.30 15.81
C GLU A 48 -1.87 -1.05 14.70
N TYR A 49 -1.05 -0.03 14.88
CA TYR A 49 -0.04 0.37 13.90
C TYR A 49 1.35 0.01 14.39
N ARG A 50 2.11 -0.67 13.54
CA ARG A 50 3.52 -0.97 13.77
C ARG A 50 4.37 -0.46 12.63
N LEU A 51 5.24 0.50 12.90
CA LEU A 51 6.23 0.98 11.95
C LEU A 51 7.26 -0.11 11.67
N LEU A 52 7.59 -0.29 10.39
CA LEU A 52 8.59 -1.24 9.91
C LEU A 52 9.71 -0.43 9.23
N GLY A 53 10.57 0.16 10.06
CA GLY A 53 11.58 1.12 9.61
C GLY A 53 10.95 2.45 9.17
N ASN A 54 11.58 3.10 8.17
CA ASN A 54 11.19 4.44 7.71
C ASN A 54 10.28 4.45 6.47
N SER A 55 10.07 3.30 5.85
CA SER A 55 9.41 3.19 4.52
C SER A 55 8.35 2.10 4.47
N ALA A 56 7.94 1.57 5.62
CA ALA A 56 6.83 0.62 5.68
C ALA A 56 6.14 0.70 7.04
N PHE A 57 4.87 0.33 7.07
CA PHE A 57 4.15 0.11 8.31
C PHE A 57 3.11 -0.99 8.11
N ARG A 58 2.85 -1.71 9.19
CA ARG A 58 1.79 -2.71 9.27
C ARG A 58 0.65 -2.16 10.10
N VAL A 59 -0.57 -2.43 9.67
CA VAL A 59 -1.80 -2.18 10.41
C VAL A 59 -2.47 -3.52 10.64
N THR A 60 -2.65 -3.88 11.90
CA THR A 60 -3.46 -5.03 12.29
C THR A 60 -4.83 -4.52 12.69
N PHE A 61 -5.87 -5.12 12.13
CA PHE A 61 -7.25 -4.77 12.43
C PHE A 61 -7.78 -5.69 13.53
N HIS A 62 -8.45 -5.09 14.50
CA HIS A 62 -9.05 -5.75 15.67
C HIS A 62 -10.54 -5.44 15.72
N ASP A 63 -11.31 -6.23 16.47
CA ASP A 63 -12.78 -6.14 16.51
C ASP A 63 -13.37 -6.16 15.08
N LEU A 64 -13.00 -7.21 14.33
CA LEU A 64 -13.32 -7.37 12.91
C LEU A 64 -14.83 -7.57 12.69
N ARG A 65 -15.29 -7.18 11.50
CA ARG A 65 -16.68 -7.43 11.08
C ARG A 65 -16.97 -8.93 11.00
N ALA A 66 -18.26 -9.27 11.06
CA ALA A 66 -18.73 -10.66 10.97
C ALA A 66 -18.12 -11.35 9.72
N ASN A 67 -17.70 -12.60 9.90
CA ASN A 67 -16.96 -13.46 8.96
C ASN A 67 -15.43 -13.25 8.84
N LEU A 68 -14.81 -12.20 9.39
CA LEU A 68 -13.34 -12.10 9.46
C LEU A 68 -12.76 -12.73 10.75
N ALA A 69 -11.72 -13.55 10.59
CA ALA A 69 -10.88 -14.04 11.68
C ALA A 69 -9.66 -13.14 11.89
N GLU A 70 -8.98 -12.76 10.80
CA GLU A 70 -7.80 -11.89 10.83
C GLU A 70 -7.81 -10.93 9.64
N ALA A 71 -7.31 -9.71 9.84
CA ALA A 71 -7.02 -8.80 8.75
C ALA A 71 -5.78 -7.97 9.08
N GLN A 72 -4.89 -7.83 8.09
CA GLN A 72 -3.69 -7.02 8.19
C GLN A 72 -3.40 -6.29 6.88
N ALA A 73 -3.04 -5.02 6.99
CA ALA A 73 -2.55 -4.22 5.87
C ALA A 73 -1.07 -3.92 6.06
N LEU A 74 -0.24 -4.31 5.09
CA LEU A 74 1.15 -3.89 4.98
C LEU A 74 1.25 -2.79 3.94
N CYS A 75 1.63 -1.59 4.38
CA CYS A 75 1.85 -0.45 3.52
C CYS A 75 3.34 -0.28 3.27
N LEU A 76 3.73 -0.28 2.00
CA LEU A 76 5.11 -0.12 1.53
C LEU A 76 5.23 1.22 0.81
N LEU A 77 6.16 2.06 1.24
CA LEU A 77 6.47 3.32 0.57
C LEU A 77 7.68 3.13 -0.34
N GLN A 78 7.66 3.85 -1.46
CA GLN A 78 8.81 3.90 -2.35
C GLN A 78 10.02 4.51 -1.62
N PRO A 79 11.23 3.92 -1.73
CA PRO A 79 12.44 4.52 -1.18
C PRO A 79 12.79 5.80 -1.96
N ARG A 80 12.65 6.96 -1.32
CA ARG A 80 12.89 8.28 -1.93
C ARG A 80 14.24 8.88 -1.54
N ASP A 81 14.89 8.27 -0.57
CA ASP A 81 16.16 8.73 0.01
C ASP A 81 17.34 8.52 -0.96
N PHE A 82 17.19 7.63 -1.94
CA PHE A 82 18.18 7.35 -2.97
C PHE A 82 17.70 7.86 -4.34
N PRO A 83 18.22 8.99 -4.86
CA PRO A 83 17.70 9.64 -6.07
C PRO A 83 17.72 8.74 -7.30
N LEU A 84 18.80 7.99 -7.52
CA LEU A 84 18.89 7.08 -8.68
C LEU A 84 17.89 5.92 -8.57
N ALA A 85 17.79 5.29 -7.39
CA ALA A 85 16.85 4.20 -7.16
C ALA A 85 15.40 4.69 -7.28
N TRP A 86 15.11 5.87 -6.73
CA TRP A 86 13.82 6.53 -6.86
C TRP A 86 13.49 6.80 -8.31
N ALA A 87 14.40 7.46 -9.06
CA ALA A 87 14.19 7.79 -10.47
C ALA A 87 13.96 6.53 -11.31
N TRP A 88 14.73 5.47 -11.09
CA TRP A 88 14.57 4.19 -11.78
C TRP A 88 13.21 3.54 -11.51
N MET A 89 12.82 3.44 -10.23
CA MET A 89 11.52 2.90 -9.84
C MET A 89 10.37 3.76 -10.37
N HIS A 90 10.56 5.08 -10.38
CA HIS A 90 9.59 6.05 -10.87
C HIS A 90 9.37 5.93 -12.37
N LEU A 91 10.44 5.73 -13.15
CA LEU A 91 10.38 5.49 -14.60
C LEU A 91 9.66 4.16 -14.93
N ARG A 92 9.82 3.15 -14.09
CA ARG A 92 9.10 1.86 -14.20
C ARG A 92 7.65 1.93 -13.69
N GLY A 93 7.19 3.11 -13.28
CA GLY A 93 5.83 3.32 -12.80
C GLY A 93 5.55 2.65 -11.46
N HIS A 94 6.58 2.29 -10.67
CA HIS A 94 6.38 1.81 -9.30
C HIS A 94 6.01 2.98 -8.38
N GLY A 95 5.13 2.70 -7.42
CA GLY A 95 4.66 3.67 -6.44
C GLY A 95 4.54 3.06 -5.05
N ASP A 96 3.92 3.80 -4.14
CA ASP A 96 3.57 3.28 -2.81
C ASP A 96 2.53 2.15 -2.97
N GLN A 97 2.60 1.12 -2.13
CA GLN A 97 1.74 -0.05 -2.21
C GLN A 97 1.03 -0.34 -0.89
N ILE A 98 -0.17 -0.91 -0.98
CA ILE A 98 -0.95 -1.43 0.14
C ILE A 98 -1.24 -2.89 -0.15
N HIS A 99 -0.76 -3.76 0.72
CA HIS A 99 -0.99 -5.20 0.68
C HIS A 99 -1.98 -5.51 1.79
N LEU A 100 -3.19 -5.90 1.45
CA LEU A 100 -4.23 -6.27 2.39
C LEU A 100 -4.38 -7.78 2.37
N GLN A 101 -4.17 -8.40 3.52
CA GLN A 101 -4.37 -9.82 3.75
C GLN A 101 -5.52 -10.01 4.72
N MET A 102 -6.46 -10.88 4.36
CA MET A 102 -7.65 -11.14 5.15
C MET A 102 -7.86 -12.66 5.24
N THR A 103 -8.18 -13.11 6.43
CA THR A 103 -8.53 -14.50 6.73
C THR A 103 -9.96 -14.51 7.21
N LEU A 104 -10.84 -15.17 6.46
CA LEU A 104 -12.21 -15.44 6.88
C LEU A 104 -12.27 -16.54 7.95
N LYS A 105 -13.32 -16.53 8.78
CA LYS A 105 -13.60 -17.60 9.75
C LYS A 105 -13.91 -18.91 9.04
N ASP A 106 -14.75 -18.82 8.01
CA ASP A 106 -15.05 -19.90 7.09
C ASP A 106 -14.34 -19.61 5.77
N GLY A 107 -13.43 -20.49 5.36
CA GLY A 107 -12.65 -20.29 4.14
C GLY A 107 -13.51 -20.35 2.88
N PRO A 108 -13.12 -19.64 1.81
CA PRO A 108 -13.82 -19.70 0.54
C PRO A 108 -13.71 -21.11 -0.04
N LYS A 109 -14.78 -21.57 -0.69
CA LYS A 109 -14.84 -22.92 -1.28
C LYS A 109 -13.95 -23.06 -2.52
N GLU A 110 -13.74 -21.97 -3.25
CA GLU A 110 -13.01 -21.96 -4.50
C GLU A 110 -11.99 -20.82 -4.54
N GLY A 111 -10.81 -21.11 -5.10
CA GLY A 111 -9.80 -20.10 -5.38
C GLY A 111 -10.12 -19.30 -6.64
N ALA A 112 -9.75 -18.03 -6.66
CA ALA A 112 -9.83 -17.19 -7.84
C ALA A 112 -8.68 -16.16 -7.83
N PHE A 113 -8.16 -15.79 -9.00
CA PHE A 113 -6.97 -14.96 -9.07
C PHE A 113 -7.07 -13.97 -10.23
N TRP A 114 -6.86 -12.69 -9.91
CA TRP A 114 -6.81 -11.60 -10.87
C TRP A 114 -5.53 -10.80 -10.64
N GLU A 115 -4.76 -10.59 -11.71
CA GLU A 115 -3.49 -9.87 -11.64
C GLU A 115 -3.38 -8.80 -12.73
N GLY A 116 -2.60 -7.76 -12.43
CA GLY A 116 -2.24 -6.70 -13.36
C GLY A 116 -3.47 -5.99 -13.94
N GLU A 117 -3.44 -5.75 -15.25
CA GLU A 117 -4.53 -5.05 -15.94
C GLU A 117 -5.87 -5.82 -15.87
N GLY A 118 -5.83 -7.15 -15.73
CA GLY A 118 -7.02 -7.97 -15.54
C GLY A 118 -7.74 -7.66 -14.23
N ALA A 119 -6.99 -7.46 -13.14
CA ALA A 119 -7.55 -7.03 -11.86
C ALA A 119 -8.12 -5.61 -11.93
N GLU A 120 -7.37 -4.68 -12.53
CA GLU A 120 -7.82 -3.28 -12.67
C GLU A 120 -9.16 -3.20 -13.44
N LYS A 121 -9.30 -3.96 -14.53
CA LYS A 121 -10.53 -4.01 -15.34
C LYS A 121 -11.68 -4.72 -14.62
N ALA A 122 -11.43 -5.89 -14.05
CA ALA A 122 -12.46 -6.69 -13.39
C ALA A 122 -13.14 -5.94 -12.24
N PHE A 123 -12.37 -5.15 -11.49
CA PHE A 123 -12.87 -4.44 -10.31
C PHE A 123 -12.99 -2.93 -10.49
N SER A 124 -12.70 -2.41 -11.70
CA SER A 124 -12.72 -0.98 -12.02
C SER A 124 -11.93 -0.13 -11.02
N LEU A 125 -10.81 -0.65 -10.52
CA LEU A 125 -9.97 -0.01 -9.51
C LEU A 125 -8.56 0.23 -10.07
N PRO A 126 -8.27 1.46 -10.55
CA PRO A 126 -6.96 1.77 -11.10
C PRO A 126 -5.83 1.55 -10.09
N GLY A 127 -4.77 0.88 -10.52
CA GLY A 127 -3.63 0.53 -9.67
C GLY A 127 -3.80 -0.76 -8.86
N LEU A 128 -4.94 -1.45 -8.93
CA LEU A 128 -5.10 -2.79 -8.34
C LEU A 128 -4.19 -3.78 -9.09
N LYS A 129 -3.15 -4.26 -8.43
CA LYS A 129 -2.17 -5.20 -8.99
C LYS A 129 -2.56 -6.64 -8.79
N LEU A 130 -3.22 -6.94 -7.68
CA LEU A 130 -3.58 -8.29 -7.33
C LEU A 130 -4.89 -8.31 -6.57
N LEU A 131 -5.73 -9.27 -6.91
CA LEU A 131 -6.76 -9.80 -6.03
C LEU A 131 -6.67 -11.32 -6.12
N ALA A 132 -6.26 -11.97 -5.03
CA ALA A 132 -6.23 -13.42 -4.92
C ALA A 132 -7.23 -13.85 -3.85
N ARG A 133 -8.07 -14.82 -4.20
CA ARG A 133 -8.90 -15.61 -3.31
C ARG A 133 -8.33 -17.03 -3.25
N GLN A 134 -8.12 -17.54 -2.05
CA GLN A 134 -7.47 -18.83 -1.81
C GLN A 134 -8.23 -19.60 -0.74
N THR A 135 -8.27 -20.92 -0.87
CA THR A 135 -8.93 -21.82 0.09
C THR A 135 -8.14 -22.00 1.39
N ARG A 136 -6.89 -21.50 1.44
CA ARG A 136 -6.02 -21.51 2.63
C ARG A 136 -5.74 -20.09 3.10
N PRO A 137 -5.55 -19.87 4.40
CA PRO A 137 -5.16 -18.57 4.92
C PRO A 137 -3.81 -18.09 4.34
N PRO A 138 -3.66 -16.78 4.00
CA PRO A 138 -4.72 -15.77 3.98
C PRO A 138 -5.69 -16.00 2.82
N HIS A 139 -6.99 -16.03 3.13
CA HIS A 139 -8.05 -16.34 2.17
C HIS A 139 -8.19 -15.27 1.07
N PHE A 140 -7.93 -14.01 1.41
CA PHE A 140 -7.87 -12.92 0.44
C PHE A 140 -6.54 -12.18 0.56
N HIS A 141 -5.95 -11.89 -0.61
CA HIS A 141 -4.77 -11.04 -0.72
C HIS A 141 -4.99 -10.03 -1.84
N LEU A 142 -5.07 -8.74 -1.45
CA LEU A 142 -5.25 -7.64 -2.38
C LEU A 142 -4.00 -6.76 -2.36
N ILE A 143 -3.52 -6.33 -3.52
CA ILE A 143 -2.40 -5.40 -3.64
C ILE A 143 -2.83 -4.20 -4.47
N LEU A 144 -2.85 -3.03 -3.84
CA LEU A 144 -3.04 -1.75 -4.52
C LEU A 144 -1.69 -1.06 -4.66
N GLN A 145 -1.36 -0.63 -5.88
CA GLN A 145 -0.31 0.35 -6.11
C GLN A 145 -0.94 1.73 -6.27
N LEU A 146 -0.62 2.63 -5.35
CA LEU A 146 -1.08 4.01 -5.37
C LEU A 146 -0.53 4.73 -6.59
N ARG A 147 -1.43 5.34 -7.35
CA ARG A 147 -1.13 6.23 -8.47
C ARG A 147 -0.81 7.62 -7.95
N ARG A 148 -0.17 8.43 -8.82
CA ARG A 148 0.04 9.85 -8.55
C ARG A 148 -1.30 10.53 -8.29
N GLY A 149 -1.35 11.36 -7.26
CA GLY A 149 -2.55 12.09 -6.87
C GLY A 149 -2.90 11.92 -5.40
N PRO A 150 -4.13 12.31 -5.01
CA PRO A 150 -4.58 12.21 -3.64
C PRO A 150 -4.65 10.75 -3.19
N VAL A 151 -4.10 10.47 -2.01
CA VAL A 151 -4.05 9.11 -1.44
C VAL A 151 -5.44 8.66 -0.99
N ASP A 152 -6.15 9.55 -0.31
CA ASP A 152 -7.41 9.25 0.36
C ASP A 152 -8.46 8.54 -0.49
N PRO A 153 -8.86 9.05 -1.69
CA PRO A 153 -9.89 8.39 -2.49
C PRO A 153 -9.45 7.03 -3.04
N GLN A 154 -8.15 6.83 -3.27
CA GLN A 154 -7.62 5.55 -3.74
C GLN A 154 -7.69 4.49 -2.63
N VAL A 155 -7.32 4.89 -1.40
CA VAL A 155 -7.39 4.02 -0.22
C VAL A 155 -8.84 3.70 0.13
N GLU A 156 -9.74 4.70 0.07
CA GLU A 156 -11.17 4.48 0.27
C GLU A 156 -11.74 3.44 -0.70
N ALA A 157 -11.50 3.63 -2.01
CA ALA A 157 -11.99 2.72 -3.04
C ALA A 157 -11.46 1.29 -2.84
N PHE A 158 -10.21 1.15 -2.38
CA PHE A 158 -9.59 -0.14 -2.08
C PHE A 158 -10.24 -0.85 -0.88
N PHE A 159 -10.46 -0.16 0.24
CA PHE A 159 -11.14 -0.76 1.39
C PHE A 159 -12.62 -1.05 1.11
N ARG A 160 -13.30 -0.23 0.31
CA ARG A 160 -14.66 -0.52 -0.18
C ARG A 160 -14.68 -1.77 -1.07
N LEU A 161 -13.68 -1.95 -1.93
CA LEU A 161 -13.53 -3.18 -2.73
C LEU A 161 -13.33 -4.39 -1.83
N ALA A 162 -12.42 -4.31 -0.85
CA ALA A 162 -12.17 -5.38 0.10
C ALA A 162 -13.45 -5.80 0.84
N GLN A 163 -14.23 -4.82 1.32
CA GLN A 163 -15.52 -5.08 1.95
C GLN A 163 -16.51 -5.75 0.99
N ARG A 164 -16.62 -5.29 -0.25
CA ARG A 164 -17.53 -5.84 -1.26
C ARG A 164 -17.22 -7.30 -1.57
N VAL A 165 -15.94 -7.63 -1.73
CA VAL A 165 -15.47 -8.97 -2.08
C VAL A 165 -15.76 -9.95 -0.95
N MET A 166 -15.68 -9.50 0.30
CA MET A 166 -16.08 -10.32 1.46
C MET A 166 -17.59 -10.53 1.53
N SER A 167 -18.41 -9.52 1.25
CA SER A 167 -19.87 -9.60 1.35
C SER A 167 -20.55 -10.44 0.26
N GLN A 168 -19.81 -10.92 -0.75
CA GLN A 168 -20.34 -11.83 -1.77
C GLN A 168 -20.35 -13.31 -1.34
N GLU A 169 -19.85 -13.63 -0.13
CA GLU A 169 -19.81 -15.00 0.40
C GLU A 169 -20.87 -15.29 1.49
N ASP A 170 -21.70 -14.30 1.85
CA ASP A 170 -22.91 -14.48 2.67
C ASP A 170 -24.12 -14.80 1.78
#